data_AF-A0A1I5XAZ4-F1
#
_entry.id   AF-A0A1I5XAZ4-F1
#
_cell.length_a   1.000
_cell.length_b   1.000
_cell.length_c   1.000
_cell.angle_alpha   90.00
_cell.angle_beta   90.00
_cell.angle_gamma   90.00
#
_symmetry.space_group_name_H-M   'P 1'
#
loop_
_entity.id
_entity.type
_entity.pdbx_description
1 polymer ?
#
loop_
_entity_poly.entity_id
_entity_poly.type
_entity_poly.pdbx_seq_one_letter_code
_entity_poly.pdbx_strand_id
1 'polypeptide(L)'
;MAGREELINQLAASMGAGQFAKTSYEDSRFDADTGTLYCKGMAITKSTAEKALQHFELLEKKCDVSDPNQRQMAMIYRCAIESIKMMQNPRVKAVIKSEFQEGT
;
A
#
# COMPACT_ATOMS: atom_id res chain seq x y z
N MET A 1 8.58 -37.51 -8.71
CA MET A 1 8.10 -37.80 -7.35
C MET A 1 7.18 -36.66 -6.93
N ALA A 2 5.97 -36.65 -7.46
CA ALA A 2 4.92 -35.72 -7.04
C ALA A 2 4.16 -36.41 -5.90
N GLY A 3 4.22 -35.86 -4.70
CA GLY A 3 3.77 -36.56 -3.50
C GLY A 3 3.28 -35.59 -2.47
N ARG A 4 1.99 -35.72 -2.15
CA ARG A 4 1.22 -35.02 -1.09
C ARG A 4 0.54 -33.72 -1.49
N GLU A 5 1.23 -32.71 -2.02
CA GLU A 5 0.59 -31.42 -2.31
C GLU A 5 -0.47 -31.53 -3.42
N GLU A 6 -0.18 -32.31 -4.45
CA GLU A 6 -1.10 -32.52 -5.58
C GLU A 6 -2.35 -33.32 -5.15
N LEU A 7 -2.19 -34.25 -4.21
CA LEU A 7 -3.31 -35.01 -3.61
C LEU A 7 -4.18 -34.10 -2.74
N ILE A 8 -3.58 -33.19 -1.98
CA ILE A 8 -4.33 -32.21 -1.16
C ILE A 8 -5.12 -31.27 -2.07
N ASN A 9 -4.53 -30.81 -3.18
CA ASN A 9 -5.19 -29.93 -4.14
C ASN A 9 -6.35 -30.63 -4.87
N GLN A 10 -6.18 -31.90 -5.24
CA GLN A 10 -7.25 -32.70 -5.86
C GLN A 10 -8.38 -33.01 -4.86
N LEU A 11 -8.07 -33.21 -3.58
CA LEU A 11 -9.07 -33.42 -2.54
C LEU A 11 -9.89 -32.14 -2.29
N ALA A 12 -9.23 -30.98 -2.25
CA ALA A 12 -9.90 -29.70 -2.07
C ALA A 12 -10.81 -29.34 -3.26
N ALA A 13 -10.34 -29.60 -4.49
CA ALA A 13 -11.11 -29.39 -5.71
C ALA A 13 -12.36 -30.29 -5.80
N SER A 14 -12.25 -31.56 -5.37
CA SER A 14 -13.37 -32.52 -5.39
C SER A 14 -14.42 -32.27 -4.30
N MET A 15 -14.07 -31.56 -3.22
CA MET A 15 -14.99 -31.16 -2.15
C MET A 15 -15.76 -29.85 -2.42
N GLY A 16 -15.67 -29.29 -3.63
CA GLY A 16 -16.41 -28.06 -3.99
C GLY A 16 -15.85 -26.78 -3.38
N ALA A 17 -14.65 -26.82 -2.79
CA ALA A 17 -13.91 -25.63 -2.41
C ALA A 17 -13.25 -25.03 -3.65
N GLY A 18 -14.07 -24.38 -4.47
CA GLY A 18 -13.66 -23.67 -5.67
C GLY A 18 -12.53 -22.68 -5.38
N GLN A 19 -11.49 -22.76 -6.22
CA GLN A 19 -10.44 -21.76 -6.40
C GLN A 19 -9.94 -21.09 -5.11
N PHE A 20 -9.11 -21.80 -4.34
CA PHE A 20 -8.24 -21.09 -3.40
C PHE A 20 -7.18 -20.30 -4.19
N ALA A 21 -7.48 -19.00 -4.22
CA ALA A 21 -6.70 -17.83 -4.54
C ALA A 21 -5.19 -18.06 -4.69
N LYS A 22 -4.62 -17.46 -5.74
CA LYS A 22 -3.18 -17.23 -5.92
C LYS A 22 -2.55 -16.81 -4.57
N THR A 23 -1.89 -17.72 -3.86
CA THR A 23 -1.33 -17.49 -2.51
C THR A 23 -0.05 -16.67 -2.50
N SER A 24 0.28 -15.92 -3.56
CA SER A 24 1.48 -15.07 -3.59
C SER A 24 1.36 -13.81 -4.44
N TYR A 25 0.23 -13.11 -4.40
CA TYR A 25 0.16 -11.72 -4.86
C TYR A 25 -0.17 -10.82 -3.65
N GLU A 26 0.87 -10.45 -2.90
CA GLU A 26 0.80 -9.41 -1.84
C GLU A 26 0.86 -8.01 -2.48
N ASP A 27 -0.05 -7.71 -3.40
CA ASP A 27 -0.16 -6.35 -3.90
C ASP A 27 -0.58 -5.43 -2.75
N SER A 28 0.02 -4.24 -2.71
CA SER A 28 -0.32 -3.25 -1.70
C SER A 28 -1.73 -2.74 -1.95
N ARG A 29 -2.60 -2.81 -0.94
CA ARG A 29 -4.00 -2.40 -1.04
C ARG A 29 -4.28 -1.21 -0.14
N PHE A 30 -4.87 -0.16 -0.69
CA PHE A 30 -5.35 0.97 0.09
C PHE A 30 -6.86 0.89 0.30
N ASP A 31 -7.28 0.89 1.56
CA ASP A 31 -8.68 1.06 1.94
C ASP A 31 -8.98 2.56 2.08
N ALA A 32 -9.77 3.07 1.14
CA ALA A 32 -10.14 4.48 1.08
C ALA A 32 -11.16 4.91 2.13
N ASP A 33 -11.92 3.98 2.73
CA ASP A 33 -12.86 4.25 3.82
C ASP A 33 -12.12 4.47 5.13
N THR A 34 -11.23 3.54 5.49
CA THR A 34 -10.46 3.63 6.74
C THR A 34 -9.18 4.46 6.61
N GLY A 35 -8.70 4.65 5.38
CA GLY A 35 -7.40 5.26 5.11
C GLY A 35 -6.22 4.36 5.49
N THR A 36 -6.42 3.04 5.49
CA THR A 36 -5.41 2.05 5.86
C THR A 36 -4.73 1.49 4.62
N LEU A 37 -3.39 1.48 4.62
CA LEU A 37 -2.59 0.84 3.58
C LEU A 37 -2.13 -0.54 4.08
N TYR A 38 -2.57 -1.59 3.39
CA TYR A 38 -2.14 -2.96 3.60
C TYR A 38 -0.98 -3.26 2.64
N CYS A 39 0.19 -3.60 3.18
CA CYS A 39 1.39 -3.88 2.40
C CYS A 39 2.26 -4.89 3.15
N LYS A 40 2.73 -5.95 2.49
CA LYS A 40 3.64 -6.95 3.07
C LYS A 40 3.17 -7.51 4.43
N GLY A 41 1.89 -7.86 4.52
CA GLY A 41 1.27 -8.33 5.77
C GLY A 41 1.11 -7.28 6.88
N MET A 42 1.46 -6.01 6.64
CA MET A 42 1.30 -4.92 7.61
C MET A 42 0.12 -4.02 7.27
N ALA A 43 -0.58 -3.55 8.30
CA ALA A 43 -1.60 -2.51 8.19
C ALA A 43 -1.03 -1.17 8.66
N ILE A 44 -0.78 -0.25 7.73
CA ILE A 44 -0.36 1.12 7.99
C ILE A 44 -1.61 1.96 8.14
N THR A 45 -1.96 2.30 9.37
CA THR A 45 -3.14 3.10 9.70
C THR A 45 -3.00 4.55 9.26
N LYS A 46 -4.14 5.24 9.14
CA LYS A 46 -4.20 6.70 8.94
C LYS A 46 -3.33 7.47 9.95
N SER A 47 -3.39 7.10 11.23
CA SER A 47 -2.59 7.73 12.29
C SER A 47 -1.08 7.55 12.10
N THR A 48 -0.66 6.40 11.55
CA THR A 48 0.74 6.16 11.19
C THR A 48 1.16 7.02 10.00
N ALA A 49 0.29 7.15 8.99
CA ALA A 49 0.53 8.02 7.84
C ALA A 49 0.64 9.51 8.24
N GLU A 50 -0.17 9.98 9.19
CA GLU A 50 -0.10 11.34 9.74
C GLU A 50 1.24 11.59 10.47
N LYS A 51 1.71 10.62 11.26
CA LYS A 51 3.03 10.69 11.90
C LYS A 51 4.18 10.69 10.89
N ALA A 52 4.08 9.88 9.84
CA ALA A 52 5.06 9.87 8.75
C ALA A 52 5.13 11.24 8.06
N LEU A 53 3.99 11.88 7.81
CA LEU A 53 3.92 13.22 7.22
C LEU A 53 4.64 14.26 8.09
N GLN A 54 4.37 14.28 9.41
CA GLN A 54 5.08 15.17 10.34
C GLN A 54 6.59 14.91 10.38
N HIS A 55 6.99 13.65 10.34
CA HIS A 55 8.40 13.26 10.32
C HIS A 55 9.12 13.79 9.07
N PHE A 56 8.56 13.56 7.88
CA PHE A 56 9.18 14.02 6.63
C PHE A 56 9.14 15.55 6.48
N GLU A 57 8.08 16.22 6.94
CA GLU A 57 8.05 17.69 6.96
C GLU A 57 9.14 18.27 7.87
N LEU A 58 9.44 17.62 9.00
CA LEU A 58 10.55 18.02 9.86
C LEU A 58 11.91 17.81 9.17
N LEU A 59 12.10 16.70 8.46
CA LEU A 59 13.34 16.41 7.75
C LEU A 59 13.56 17.37 6.57
N GLU A 60 12.51 17.65 5.79
CA GLU A 60 12.56 18.61 4.68
C GLU A 60 12.97 20.01 5.16
N LYS A 61 12.39 20.48 6.28
CA LYS A 61 12.73 21.79 6.87
C LYS A 61 14.17 21.93 7.32
N LYS A 62 14.87 20.81 7.56
CA LYS A 62 16.28 20.80 7.98
C LYS A 62 17.25 20.82 6.81
N CYS A 63 16.78 20.62 5.58
CA CYS A 63 17.64 20.63 4.41
C CYS A 63 18.00 22.05 4.00
N ASP A 64 19.29 22.28 3.75
CA ASP A 64 19.77 23.47 3.06
C ASP A 64 19.61 23.30 1.54
N VAL A 65 18.74 24.10 0.93
CA VAL A 65 18.47 24.03 -0.52
C VAL A 65 19.57 24.61 -1.39
N SER A 66 20.55 25.31 -0.78
CA SER A 66 21.73 25.83 -1.48
C SER A 66 22.80 24.75 -1.71
N ASP A 67 22.83 23.72 -0.85
CA ASP A 67 23.67 22.53 -1.03
C ASP A 67 22.98 21.54 -2.00
N PRO A 68 23.61 21.19 -3.14
CA PRO A 68 23.01 20.27 -4.11
C PRO A 68 22.59 18.91 -3.55
N ASN A 69 23.36 18.34 -2.62
CA ASN A 69 23.05 17.03 -2.03
C ASN A 69 21.83 17.13 -1.10
N GLN A 70 21.80 18.18 -0.27
CA GLN A 70 20.67 18.41 0.63
C GLN A 70 19.41 18.84 -0.13
N ARG A 71 19.56 19.56 -1.24
CA ARG A 71 18.45 19.86 -2.17
C ARG A 71 17.86 18.58 -2.76
N GLN A 72 18.68 17.62 -3.18
CA GLN A 72 18.18 16.33 -3.64
C GLN A 72 17.42 15.59 -2.53
N MET A 73 17.93 15.62 -1.29
CA MET A 73 17.23 15.04 -0.15
C MET A 73 15.89 15.72 0.14
N ALA A 74 15.83 17.06 0.09
CA ALA A 74 14.59 17.81 0.24
C ALA A 74 13.54 17.36 -0.79
N MET A 75 13.96 17.13 -2.03
CA MET A 75 13.06 16.62 -3.09
C MET A 75 12.53 15.20 -2.79
N ILE A 76 13.35 14.33 -2.21
CA ILE A 76 12.92 12.98 -1.80
C ILE A 76 11.89 13.08 -0.66
N TYR A 77 12.15 13.90 0.35
CA TYR A 77 11.19 14.11 1.44
C TYR A 77 9.89 14.74 0.94
N ARG A 78 9.97 15.72 0.02
CA ARG A 78 8.81 16.32 -0.63
C ARG A 78 7.98 15.28 -1.38
N CYS A 79 8.63 14.38 -2.13
CA CYS A 79 7.94 13.29 -2.83
C CYS A 79 7.15 12.42 -1.85
N ALA A 80 7.75 12.04 -0.72
CA ALA A 80 7.05 11.26 0.30
C ALA A 80 5.85 12.02 0.90
N ILE A 81 6.03 13.30 1.25
CA ILE A 81 4.97 14.16 1.80
C ILE A 81 3.79 14.26 0.83
N GLU A 82 4.06 14.61 -0.43
CA GLU A 82 3.02 14.80 -1.44
C GLU A 82 2.32 13.49 -1.79
N SER A 83 3.04 12.36 -1.82
CA SER A 83 2.44 11.04 -2.03
C SER A 83 1.46 10.68 -0.91
N ILE A 84 1.85 10.91 0.35
CA ILE A 84 0.96 10.65 1.50
C ILE A 84 -0.26 11.57 1.45
N LYS A 85 -0.10 12.86 1.12
CA LYS A 85 -1.21 13.81 0.95
C LYS A 85 -2.13 13.41 -0.20
N MET A 86 -1.57 12.94 -1.31
CA MET A 86 -2.31 12.49 -2.48
C MET A 86 -3.18 11.28 -2.17
N MET A 87 -2.67 10.28 -1.45
CA MET A 87 -3.48 9.13 -0.99
C MET A 87 -4.64 9.54 -0.09
N GLN A 88 -4.50 10.66 0.63
CA GLN A 88 -5.53 11.19 1.50
C GLN A 88 -6.51 12.12 0.77
N ASN A 89 -6.23 12.50 -0.48
CA ASN A 89 -7.05 13.42 -1.26
C ASN A 89 -8.44 12.81 -1.54
N PRO A 90 -9.54 13.53 -1.24
CA PRO A 90 -10.89 13.02 -1.47
C PRO A 90 -11.17 12.56 -2.91
N ARG A 91 -10.59 13.25 -3.91
CA ARG A 91 -10.75 12.88 -5.32
C ARG A 91 -10.05 11.55 -5.63
N VAL A 92 -8.84 11.37 -5.10
CA VAL A 92 -8.08 10.12 -5.26
C VAL A 92 -8.79 8.98 -4.55
N LYS A 93 -9.28 9.22 -3.33
CA LYS A 93 -10.11 8.23 -2.61
C LYS A 93 -11.35 7.83 -3.39
N ALA A 94 -12.04 8.77 -4.03
CA ALA A 94 -13.22 8.47 -4.84
C ALA A 94 -12.88 7.55 -6.03
N VAL A 95 -11.78 7.84 -6.75
CA VAL A 95 -11.30 7.01 -7.86
C VAL A 95 -10.92 5.60 -7.39
N ILE A 96 -10.20 5.49 -6.28
CA ILE A 96 -9.83 4.20 -5.70
C ILE A 96 -11.08 3.40 -5.32
N LYS A 97 -12.10 4.05 -4.73
CA LYS A 97 -13.36 3.38 -4.39
C LYS A 97 -14.11 2.87 -5.61
N SER A 98 -14.17 3.63 -6.71
CA SER A 98 -14.85 3.19 -7.93
C SER A 98 -14.16 1.99 -8.58
N GLU A 99 -12.82 1.94 -8.59
CA GLU A 99 -12.07 0.80 -9.14
C GLU A 99 -12.36 -0.51 -8.39
N PHE A 100 -12.59 -0.45 -7.08
CA PHE A 100 -12.98 -1.63 -6.30
C PHE A 100 -14.45 -2.07 -6.51
N GLN A 101 -15.32 -1.20 -7.01
CA GLN A 101 -16.73 -1.51 -7.25
C GLN A 101 -16.99 -2.09 -8.64
N GLU A 102 -16.20 -1.71 -9.65
CA GLU A 102 -16.34 -2.18 -11.03
C GLU A 102 -15.75 -3.58 -11.28
N GLY A 103 -15.03 -4.16 -10.31
CA GLY A 103 -14.40 -5.48 -10.40
C GLY A 103 -15.20 -6.66 -9.85
N THR A 104 -16.54 -6.54 -9.71
CA THR A 104 -17.44 -7.62 -9.23
C THR A 104 -18.36 -8.08 -10.35
#